data_AF-A0A1B8QMM1-F1
#
_entry.id   AF-A0A1B8QMM1-F1
#
_cell.length_a   1.000
_cell.length_b   1.000
_cell.length_c   1.000
_cell.angle_alpha   90.00
_cell.angle_beta   90.00
_cell.angle_gamma   90.00
#
_symmetry.space_group_name_H-M   'P 1'
#
loop_
_entity.id
_entity.type
_entity.pdbx_description
1 polymer ?
#
loop_
_entity_poly.entity_id
_entity_poly.type
_entity_poly.pdbx_seq_one_letter_code
_entity_poly.pdbx_strand_id
1 'polypeptide(L)'
;MSDLEPTLYQRRIIYQARRGLKELDFYLDPYVKNHYPTANEQEQLAFERLLAYEDPDLLLFFLGQASSDDIQINMLITKIKALRHTEPL
;
A
#
# COMPACT_ATOMS: atom_id res chain seq x y z
N MET A 1 -5.69 24.31 -3.71
CA MET A 1 -4.84 23.57 -2.75
C MET A 1 -5.78 23.13 -1.65
N SER A 2 -6.25 21.89 -1.73
CA SER A 2 -7.07 21.31 -0.67
C SER A 2 -6.08 20.55 0.21
N ASP A 3 -5.88 21.01 1.44
CA ASP A 3 -5.25 20.22 2.49
C ASP A 3 -6.18 19.02 2.74
N LEU A 4 -5.98 17.94 1.98
CA LEU A 4 -6.69 16.67 2.15
C LEU A 4 -6.10 15.99 3.38
N GLU A 5 -6.44 16.55 4.54
CA GLU A 5 -6.18 15.94 5.83
C GLU A 5 -6.87 14.58 5.88
N PRO A 6 -6.13 13.48 6.13
CA PRO A 6 -6.73 12.15 6.19
C PRO A 6 -7.77 12.10 7.31
N THR A 7 -8.90 11.46 7.03
CA THR A 7 -9.94 11.19 8.04
C THR A 7 -9.38 10.38 9.21
N LEU A 8 -10.05 10.39 10.37
CA LEU A 8 -9.63 9.58 11.51
C LEU A 8 -9.53 8.08 11.16
N TYR A 9 -10.42 7.60 10.29
CA TYR A 9 -10.38 6.24 9.79
C TYR A 9 -9.12 5.99 8.95
N GLN A 10 -8.85 6.84 7.98
CA GLN A 10 -7.64 6.73 7.15
C GLN A 10 -6.36 6.82 7.98
N ARG A 11 -6.30 7.68 9.01
CA ARG A 11 -5.14 7.77 9.92
C ARG A 11 -4.88 6.46 10.66
N ARG A 12 -5.94 5.74 11.07
CA ARG A 12 -5.81 4.42 11.68
C ARG A 12 -5.20 3.42 10.69
N ILE A 13 -5.67 3.40 9.45
CA ILE A 13 -5.15 2.49 8.42
C ILE A 13 -3.68 2.82 8.09
N ILE A 14 -3.34 4.10 7.95
CA ILE A 14 -1.96 4.56 7.73
C ILE A 14 -1.04 4.09 8.87
N TYR A 15 -1.50 4.14 10.12
CA TYR A 15 -0.73 3.65 11.26
C TYR A 15 -0.56 2.11 11.24
N GLN A 16 -1.59 1.37 10.84
CA GLN A 16 -1.54 -0.08 10.69
C GLN A 16 -0.62 -0.55 9.55
N ALA A 17 -0.29 0.32 8.60
CA ALA A 17 0.61 0.01 7.51
C ALA A 17 2.10 -0.10 7.91
N ARG A 18 2.49 0.34 9.11
CA ARG A 18 3.86 0.26 9.61
C ARG A 18 4.27 -1.20 9.85
N ARG A 19 5.35 -1.66 9.22
CA ARG A 19 5.77 -3.07 9.27
C ARG A 19 7.10 -3.26 9.99
N GLY A 20 7.42 -4.51 10.33
CA GLY A 20 8.69 -4.86 10.97
C GLY A 20 9.85 -5.00 9.97
N LEU A 21 9.53 -5.23 8.70
CA LEU A 21 10.49 -5.37 7.60
C LEU A 21 10.70 -4.03 6.87
N LYS A 22 11.94 -3.57 6.82
CA LYS A 22 12.32 -2.29 6.18
C LYS A 22 11.99 -2.27 4.69
N GLU A 23 12.04 -3.42 4.05
CA GLU A 23 11.69 -3.61 2.66
C GLU A 23 10.21 -3.30 2.41
N LEU A 24 9.32 -3.60 3.36
CA LEU A 24 7.90 -3.28 3.23
C LEU A 24 7.65 -1.80 3.44
N ASP A 25 8.31 -1.18 4.42
CA ASP A 25 8.23 0.27 4.63
C ASP A 25 8.65 1.01 3.34
N PHE A 26 9.65 0.51 2.60
CA PHE A 26 10.09 1.10 1.33
C PHE A 26 8.98 1.15 0.26
N TYR A 27 8.08 0.16 0.20
CA TYR A 27 6.94 0.13 -0.71
C TYR A 27 5.74 0.89 -0.17
N LEU A 28 5.42 0.71 1.11
CA LEU A 28 4.17 1.18 1.70
C LEU A 28 4.23 2.66 2.07
N ASP A 29 5.37 3.19 2.54
CA ASP A 29 5.50 4.59 2.98
C ASP A 29 5.11 5.61 1.89
N PRO A 30 5.63 5.52 0.64
CA PRO A 30 5.27 6.45 -0.41
C PRO A 30 3.78 6.39 -0.73
N TYR A 31 3.20 5.19 -0.71
CA TYR A 31 1.79 4.97 -0.99
C TYR A 31 0.88 5.59 0.08
N VAL A 32 1.12 5.28 1.36
CA VAL A 32 0.24 5.75 2.45
C VAL A 32 0.32 7.26 2.67
N LYS A 33 1.46 7.89 2.38
CA LYS A 33 1.64 9.34 2.55
C LYS A 33 1.02 10.14 1.41
N ASN A 34 1.16 9.67 0.16
CA ASN A 34 0.86 10.50 -1.02
C ASN A 34 -0.36 10.03 -1.81
N HIS A 35 -0.77 8.77 -1.68
CA HIS A 35 -1.79 8.17 -2.55
C HIS A 35 -3.02 7.65 -1.79
N TYR A 36 -2.84 6.95 -0.67
CA TYR A 36 -3.96 6.38 0.08
C TYR A 36 -5.04 7.40 0.49
N PRO A 37 -4.73 8.64 0.97
CA PRO A 37 -5.75 9.60 1.36
C PRO A 37 -6.69 10.04 0.23
N THR A 38 -6.22 9.95 -1.02
CA THR A 38 -6.92 10.40 -2.22
C THR A 38 -7.34 9.26 -3.14
N ALA A 39 -7.02 8.01 -2.76
CA ALA A 39 -7.42 6.81 -3.46
C ALA A 39 -8.95 6.66 -3.44
N ASN A 40 -9.51 6.05 -4.49
CA ASN A 40 -10.94 5.74 -4.52
C ASN A 40 -11.29 4.66 -3.48
N GLU A 41 -12.58 4.50 -3.20
CA GLU A 41 -13.07 3.56 -2.19
C GLU A 41 -12.61 2.11 -2.45
N GLN A 42 -12.63 1.66 -3.70
CA GLN A 42 -12.22 0.30 -4.06
C GLN A 42 -10.75 0.03 -3.71
N GLU A 43 -9.89 1.02 -3.98
CA GLU A 43 -8.47 0.93 -3.70
C GLU A 43 -8.17 1.05 -2.20
N GLN A 44 -8.88 1.94 -1.47
CA GLN A 44 -8.74 2.02 -0.03
C GLN A 44 -9.13 0.70 0.65
N LEU A 45 -10.25 0.11 0.24
CA LEU A 45 -10.69 -1.20 0.73
C LEU A 45 -9.72 -2.32 0.35
N ALA A 46 -9.12 -2.28 -0.85
CA ALA A 46 -8.09 -3.24 -1.25
C ALA A 46 -6.83 -3.10 -0.38
N PHE A 47 -6.43 -1.88 -0.04
CA PHE A 47 -5.31 -1.63 0.86
C PHE A 47 -5.59 -2.15 2.27
N GLU A 48 -6.80 -1.94 2.79
CA GLU A 48 -7.20 -2.46 4.09
C GLU A 48 -7.17 -3.99 4.14
N ARG A 49 -7.62 -4.66 3.08
CA ARG A 49 -7.50 -6.13 2.95
C ARG A 49 -6.05 -6.58 2.81
N LEU A 50 -5.22 -5.84 2.07
CA LEU A 50 -3.78 -6.08 1.98
C LEU A 50 -3.13 -6.05 3.37
N LEU A 51 -3.56 -5.15 4.26
CA LEU A 51 -2.98 -5.08 5.61
C LEU A 51 -3.26 -6.31 6.49
N ALA A 52 -4.21 -7.17 6.13
CA ALA A 52 -4.48 -8.41 6.84
C ALA A 52 -3.41 -9.50 6.62
N TYR A 53 -2.54 -9.35 5.61
CA TYR A 53 -1.44 -10.27 5.37
C TYR A 53 -0.25 -10.01 6.32
N GLU A 54 0.45 -11.09 6.64
CA GLU A 54 1.70 -11.03 7.41
C GLU A 54 2.86 -10.52 6.56
N ASP A 55 3.87 -9.96 7.22
CA ASP A 55 5.02 -9.35 6.57
C ASP A 55 5.77 -10.29 5.59
N PRO A 56 5.97 -11.60 5.88
CA PRO A 56 6.61 -12.51 4.94
C PRO A 56 5.82 -12.65 3.62
N ASP A 57 4.50 -12.79 3.70
CA ASP A 57 3.64 -12.94 2.52
C ASP A 57 3.62 -11.66 1.68
N LEU A 58 3.49 -10.51 2.35
CA LEU A 58 3.54 -9.21 1.71
C LEU A 58 4.86 -9.03 0.95
N LEU A 59 5.99 -9.43 1.54
CA LEU A 59 7.29 -9.32 0.89
C LEU A 59 7.33 -10.18 -0.38
N LEU A 60 6.84 -11.42 -0.33
CA LEU A 60 6.76 -12.29 -1.51
C LEU A 60 5.90 -11.68 -2.62
N PHE A 61 4.78 -11.03 -2.27
CA PHE A 61 3.93 -10.34 -3.23
C PHE A 61 4.66 -9.16 -3.90
N PHE A 62 5.32 -8.31 -3.10
CA PHE A 62 6.07 -7.17 -3.64
C PHE A 62 7.25 -7.61 -4.52
N LEU A 63 7.92 -8.71 -4.16
CA LEU A 63 8.97 -9.34 -4.97
C LEU A 63 8.44 -10.04 -6.22
N GLY A 64 7.12 -10.25 -6.34
CA GLY A 64 6.51 -10.98 -7.46
C GLY A 64 6.76 -12.49 -7.42
N GLN A 65 7.08 -13.02 -6.23
CA GLN A 65 7.30 -14.45 -5.99
C GLN A 65 6.00 -15.18 -5.61
N ALA A 66 4.97 -14.43 -5.20
CA ALA A 66 3.63 -14.92 -4.94
C ALA A 66 2.58 -13.87 -5.33
N SER A 67 1.30 -14.24 -5.29
CA SER A 67 0.16 -13.35 -5.53
C SER A 67 -0.98 -13.64 -4.55
N SER A 68 -1.82 -12.64 -4.29
CA SER A 68 -3.08 -12.82 -3.56
C SER A 68 -4.15 -13.44 -4.47
N ASP A 69 -5.13 -14.12 -3.89
CA ASP A 69 -6.34 -14.56 -4.62
C ASP A 69 -7.28 -13.37 -4.94
N ASP A 70 -7.09 -12.22 -4.29
CA ASP A 70 -7.84 -10.99 -4.56
C ASP A 70 -7.14 -10.19 -5.68
N ILE A 71 -7.82 -10.11 -6.83
CA ILE A 71 -7.34 -9.38 -8.00
C ILE A 71 -7.13 -7.89 -7.68
N GLN A 72 -7.96 -7.28 -6.83
CA GLN A 72 -7.82 -5.87 -6.45
C GLN A 72 -6.54 -5.63 -5.65
N ILE A 73 -6.17 -6.59 -4.79
CA ILE A 73 -4.92 -6.54 -4.03
C ILE A 73 -3.72 -6.65 -5.00
N ASN A 74 -3.78 -7.55 -5.97
CA ASN A 74 -2.72 -7.69 -6.97
C ASN A 74 -2.56 -6.43 -7.82
N MET A 75 -3.67 -5.82 -8.29
CA MET A 75 -3.64 -4.54 -9.02
C MET A 75 -3.02 -3.42 -8.17
N LEU A 76 -3.38 -3.37 -6.89
CA LEU A 76 -2.82 -2.40 -5.95
C LEU A 76 -1.31 -2.61 -5.74
N ILE A 77 -0.84 -3.83 -5.55
CA ILE A 77 0.60 -4.14 -5.44
C ILE A 77 1.34 -3.69 -6.71
N THR A 78 0.81 -3.99 -7.89
CA THR A 78 1.39 -3.52 -9.15
C THR A 78 1.47 -2.00 -9.21
N LYS A 79 0.41 -1.30 -8.79
CA LYS A 79 0.39 0.16 -8.71
C LYS A 79 1.48 0.68 -7.75
N ILE A 80 1.56 0.14 -6.53
CA ILE A 80 2.54 0.55 -5.53
C ILE A 80 3.97 0.35 -6.05
N LYS A 81 4.25 -0.76 -6.74
CA LYS A 81 5.54 -1.00 -7.39
C LYS A 81 5.83 0.03 -8.49
N ALA A 82 4.82 0.42 -9.27
CA ALA A 82 4.99 1.40 -10.34
C ALA A 82 5.28 2.82 -9.82
N LEU A 83 4.74 3.20 -8.65
CA LEU A 83 5.04 4.49 -8.00
C LEU A 83 6.54 4.68 -7.70
N ARG A 84 7.30 3.58 -7.64
CA ARG A 84 8.75 3.59 -7.44
C ARG A 84 9.55 3.69 -8.74
N HIS A 85 9.00 3.23 -9.87
CA HIS A 85 9.72 3.22 -11.15
C HIS A 85 9.81 4.61 -11.82
N THR A 86 9.15 5.62 -11.26
CA THR A 86 9.14 6.99 -11.79
C THR A 86 10.27 7.90 -11.29
N GLU A 87 11.17 7.43 -10.42
CA GLU A 87 12.44 8.11 -10.12
C GLU A 87 13.59 7.44 -10.90
N PRO A 88 14.22 8.13 -11.88
CA PRO A 88 15.44 7.63 -12.49
C PRO A 88 16.58 7.65 -11.46
N LEU A 89 17.42 6.61 -11.47
CA LEU A 89 18.75 6.61 -10.86
C LEU A 89 19.61 7.74 -11.42
#